data_AF-A0A9D4QKA6-F1
#
_entry.id   AF-A0A9D4QKA6-F1
#
_cell.length_a   1.000
_cell.length_b   1.000
_cell.length_c   1.000
_cell.angle_alpha   90.00
_cell.angle_beta   90.00
_cell.angle_gamma   90.00
#
_symmetry.space_group_name_H-M   'P 1'
#
loop_
_entity.id
_entity.type
_entity.pdbx_description
1 polymer ?
#
loop_
_entity_poly.entity_id
_entity_poly.type
_entity_poly.pdbx_seq_one_letter_code
_entity_poly.pdbx_strand_id
1 'polypeptide(L)'
;MLLSDYAESLSDPERRRYHIKVSKCGSDDPLALSDDQFTNDVGCYPSVDHADINDYLVHGTSFVTREQLKSYKSLEAQAASWSHQG
;
A
#
# COMPACT_ATOMS: atom_id res chain seq x y z
N MET A 1 2.08 21.44 2.47
CA MET A 1 2.13 19.98 2.51
C MET A 1 2.67 19.60 3.87
N LEU A 2 1.79 19.17 4.77
CA LEU A 2 2.17 18.58 6.05
C LEU A 2 2.77 17.20 5.76
N LEU A 3 3.89 16.87 6.40
CA LEU A 3 4.56 15.58 6.27
C LEU A 3 4.37 14.79 7.56
N SER A 4 4.21 13.48 7.42
CA SER A 4 4.19 12.56 8.55
C SER A 4 5.58 12.36 9.14
N ASP A 5 5.64 11.96 10.41
CA ASP A 5 6.88 11.55 11.08
C ASP A 5 7.59 10.43 10.30
N TYR A 6 6.83 9.57 9.62
CA TYR A 6 7.36 8.54 8.73
C TYR A 6 8.17 9.16 7.60
N ALA A 7 7.62 10.18 6.92
CA ALA A 7 8.31 10.88 5.83
C ALA A 7 9.62 11.52 6.29
N GLU A 8 9.66 12.02 7.52
CA GLU A 8 10.86 12.63 8.13
C GLU A 8 11.93 11.60 8.47
N SER A 9 11.54 10.37 8.83
CA SER A 9 12.46 9.28 9.17
C SER A 9 13.20 8.66 7.98
N LEU A 10 12.76 8.95 6.75
CA LEU A 10 13.31 8.34 5.54
C LEU A 10 14.68 8.93 5.14
N SER A 11 15.53 8.08 4.56
CA SER A 11 16.77 8.52 3.93
C SER A 11 16.49 9.40 2.70
N ASP A 12 17.42 10.28 2.32
CA ASP A 12 17.25 11.20 1.18
C ASP A 12 16.68 10.58 -0.12
N PRO A 13 17.19 9.44 -0.62
CA PRO A 13 16.65 8.83 -1.85
C PRO A 13 15.24 8.25 -1.65
N GLU A 14 14.90 7.78 -0.47
CA GLU A 14 13.57 7.26 -0.13
C GLU A 14 12.57 8.38 0.05
N ARG A 15 12.95 9.41 0.81
CA ARG A 15 12.18 10.62 1.05
C ARG A 15 11.81 11.32 -0.25
N ARG A 16 12.74 11.43 -1.20
CA ARG A 16 12.44 11.98 -2.54
C ARG A 16 11.39 11.16 -3.28
N ARG A 17 11.51 9.83 -3.30
CA ARG A 17 10.52 8.95 -3.93
C ARG A 17 9.17 9.02 -3.21
N TYR A 18 9.18 9.15 -1.90
CA TYR A 18 8.01 9.29 -1.06
C TYR A 18 7.26 10.60 -1.36
N HIS A 19 7.97 11.73 -1.40
CA HIS A 19 7.41 13.03 -1.79
C HIS A 19 6.69 12.99 -3.14
N ILE A 20 7.29 12.34 -4.15
CA ILE A 20 6.67 12.18 -5.48
C ILE A 20 5.38 11.35 -5.41
N LYS A 21 5.29 10.38 -4.48
CA LYS A 21 4.06 9.61 -4.28
C LYS A 21 3.01 10.45 -3.57
N VAL A 22 3.37 11.12 -2.49
CA VAL A 22 2.45 11.99 -1.73
C VAL A 22 1.87 13.09 -2.61
N SER A 23 2.68 13.71 -3.49
CA SER A 23 2.19 14.73 -4.41
C SER A 23 1.12 14.22 -5.40
N LYS A 24 0.98 12.91 -5.59
CA LYS A 24 -0.10 12.31 -6.41
C LYS A 24 -1.38 12.07 -5.61
N CYS A 25 -1.29 12.02 -4.28
CA CYS A 25 -2.42 11.84 -3.37
C CYS A 25 -3.15 13.16 -3.06
N GLY A 26 -2.60 14.30 -3.45
CA GLY A 26 -3.17 15.63 -3.21
C GLY A 26 -2.19 16.53 -2.45
N SER A 27 -2.74 17.47 -1.68
CA SER A 27 -1.99 18.51 -0.98
C SER A 27 -1.29 18.04 0.30
N ASP A 28 -1.78 16.96 0.90
CA ASP A 28 -1.41 16.51 2.25
C ASP A 28 -0.95 15.04 2.25
N ASP A 29 -0.01 14.74 3.15
CA ASP A 29 0.47 13.38 3.38
C ASP A 29 -0.62 12.52 4.02
N PRO A 30 -1.04 11.40 3.41
CA PRO A 30 -2.05 10.51 3.96
C PRO A 30 -1.71 9.96 5.35
N LEU A 31 -0.42 9.83 5.69
CA LEU A 31 0.01 9.35 7.01
C LEU A 31 0.03 10.45 8.07
N ALA A 32 -0.15 11.71 7.67
CA ALA A 32 -0.28 12.84 8.59
C ALA A 32 -1.76 13.18 8.90
N LEU A 33 -2.70 12.47 8.26
CA LEU A 33 -4.12 12.69 8.48
C LEU A 33 -4.58 12.07 9.81
N SER A 34 -5.44 12.78 10.53
CA SER A 34 -6.13 12.26 11.71
C SER A 34 -7.40 11.50 11.33
N ASP A 35 -7.86 10.63 12.24
CA ASP A 35 -9.00 9.72 11.99
C ASP A 35 -10.29 10.44 11.57
N ASP A 36 -10.51 11.68 12.04
CA ASP A 36 -11.65 12.52 11.69
C ASP A 36 -11.59 13.09 10.27
N GLN A 37 -10.45 12.97 9.59
CA GLN A 37 -10.28 13.38 8.20
C GLN A 37 -10.60 12.26 7.20
N PHE A 38 -10.85 11.03 7.68
CA PHE A 38 -11.26 9.91 6.85
C PHE A 38 -12.77 9.81 6.74
N THR A 39 -13.26 9.37 5.57
CA THR A 39 -14.67 9.07 5.34
C THR A 39 -14.89 7.56 5.25
N ASN A 40 -15.98 7.09 5.84
CA ASN A 40 -16.48 5.71 5.70
C ASN A 40 -17.66 5.63 4.71
N ASP A 41 -17.90 6.70 3.94
CA ASP A 41 -18.94 6.71 2.92
C ASP A 41 -18.54 5.81 1.75
N VAL A 42 -19.29 4.72 1.56
CA VAL A 42 -19.13 3.78 0.46
C VAL A 42 -19.37 4.46 -0.90
N GLY A 43 -20.17 5.52 -0.95
CA GLY A 43 -20.39 6.32 -2.15
C GLY A 43 -19.13 7.08 -2.62
N CYS A 44 -18.14 7.27 -1.75
CA CYS A 44 -16.84 7.84 -2.10
C CYS A 44 -15.85 6.81 -2.63
N TYR A 45 -16.18 5.50 -2.58
CA TYR A 45 -15.27 4.47 -3.06
C TYR A 45 -15.23 4.48 -4.59
N PRO A 46 -14.07 4.20 -5.21
CA PRO A 46 -14.01 4.03 -6.64
C PRO A 46 -14.93 2.88 -7.06
N SER A 47 -15.68 3.06 -8.15
CA SER A 47 -16.45 1.99 -8.76
C SER A 47 -15.50 0.99 -9.39
N VAL A 48 -15.17 -0.07 -8.68
CA VAL A 48 -14.28 -1.14 -9.12
C VAL A 48 -15.10 -2.42 -9.21
N ASP A 49 -15.12 -3.03 -10.39
CA ASP A 49 -15.74 -4.34 -10.60
C ASP A 49 -14.73 -5.47 -10.33
N HIS A 50 -15.22 -6.69 -10.12
CA HIS A 50 -14.40 -7.88 -9.99
C HIS A 50 -13.46 -8.08 -11.18
N ALA A 51 -13.90 -7.68 -12.38
CA ALA A 51 -13.07 -7.69 -13.58
C ALA A 51 -11.86 -6.76 -13.46
N ASP A 52 -12.03 -5.54 -12.92
CA ASP A 52 -10.95 -4.56 -12.72
C ASP A 52 -9.91 -5.07 -11.72
N ILE A 53 -10.36 -5.74 -10.66
CA ILE A 53 -9.48 -6.36 -9.66
C ILE A 53 -8.68 -7.50 -10.29
N ASN A 54 -9.36 -8.39 -11.05
CA ASN A 54 -8.72 -9.51 -11.71
C ASN A 54 -7.70 -9.03 -12.76
N ASP A 55 -8.06 -8.03 -13.55
CA ASP A 55 -7.15 -7.45 -14.53
C ASP A 55 -5.95 -6.78 -13.87
N TYR A 56 -6.12 -6.06 -12.76
CA TYR A 56 -4.99 -5.47 -12.04
C TYR A 56 -4.07 -6.51 -11.40
N LEU A 57 -4.62 -7.54 -10.75
CA LEU A 57 -3.85 -8.53 -9.98
C LEU A 57 -3.27 -9.66 -10.82
N VAL A 58 -3.96 -10.08 -11.88
CA VAL A 58 -3.62 -11.27 -12.68
C VAL A 58 -3.09 -10.90 -14.06
N HIS A 59 -3.71 -9.92 -14.74
CA HIS A 59 -3.37 -9.57 -16.13
C HIS A 59 -2.48 -8.33 -16.26
N GLY A 60 -2.38 -7.52 -15.21
CA GLY A 60 -1.56 -6.32 -15.14
C GLY A 60 -0.10 -6.70 -15.11
N THR A 61 0.65 -6.36 -16.17
CA THR A 61 2.09 -6.57 -16.26
C THR A 61 2.82 -5.67 -15.28
N SER A 62 2.90 -6.09 -14.02
CA SER A 62 3.85 -5.57 -13.06
C SER A 62 5.00 -6.55 -12.96
N PHE A 63 6.19 -6.14 -13.40
CA PHE A 63 7.44 -6.88 -13.26
C PHE A 63 7.73 -7.28 -11.79
N VAL A 64 7.04 -6.67 -10.84
CA VAL A 64 7.22 -6.79 -9.39
C VAL A 64 6.32 -7.88 -8.76
N THR A 65 5.18 -8.24 -9.36
CA THR A 65 4.20 -9.16 -8.73
C THR A 65 4.73 -10.58 -8.60
N ARG A 66 5.63 -11.03 -9.48
CA ARG A 66 6.14 -12.42 -9.41
C ARG A 66 7.04 -12.66 -8.21
N GLU A 67 7.89 -11.71 -7.85
CA GLU A 67 8.76 -11.85 -6.66
C GLU A 67 7.99 -11.54 -5.36
N GLN A 68 7.05 -10.59 -5.38
CA GLN A 68 6.22 -10.31 -4.20
C GLN A 68 5.22 -11.44 -3.90
N LEU A 69 4.66 -12.13 -4.90
CA LEU A 69 3.85 -13.35 -4.70
C LEU A 69 4.68 -14.50 -4.12
N LYS A 70 5.96 -14.63 -4.51
CA LYS A 70 6.86 -15.60 -3.87
C LYS A 70 7.11 -15.25 -2.41
N SER A 71 7.38 -13.97 -2.11
CA SER A 71 7.57 -13.51 -0.73
C SER A 71 6.33 -13.71 0.12
N TYR A 72 5.12 -13.49 -0.41
CA TYR A 72 3.86 -13.75 0.28
C TYR A 72 3.69 -15.25 0.60
N LYS A 73 3.97 -16.15 -0.34
CA LYS A 73 3.95 -17.61 -0.06
C LYS A 73 4.99 -18.04 0.98
N SER A 74 6.17 -17.43 0.98
CA SER A 74 7.19 -17.68 2.02
C SER A 74 6.72 -17.17 3.40
N LEU A 75 6.02 -16.05 3.45
CA LEU A 75 5.43 -15.49 4.69
C LEU A 75 4.29 -16.37 5.23
N GLU A 76 3.39 -16.88 4.36
CA GLU A 76 2.36 -17.86 4.75
C GLU A 76 2.97 -19.17 5.24
N ALA A 77 4.02 -19.67 4.58
CA ALA A 77 4.71 -20.89 5.01
C ALA A 77 5.39 -20.72 6.38
N GLN A 78 5.95 -19.54 6.66
CA GLN A 78 6.46 -19.21 7.99
C GLN A 78 5.30 -19.11 9.00
N ALA A 79 4.22 -18.38 8.73
CA ALA A 79 3.09 -18.28 9.66
C ALA A 79 2.48 -19.66 10.01
N ALA A 80 2.36 -20.56 9.03
CA ALA A 80 1.88 -21.93 9.25
C ALA A 80 2.86 -22.78 10.07
N SER A 81 4.18 -22.61 9.88
CA SER A 81 5.19 -23.30 10.68
C SER A 81 5.17 -22.91 12.16
N TRP A 82 4.76 -21.68 12.49
CA TRP A 82 4.74 -21.19 13.87
C TRP A 82 3.45 -21.59 14.60
N SER A 83 2.40 -21.97 13.87
CA SER A 83 1.16 -22.53 14.43
C SER A 83 1.28 -24.00 14.87
N HIS A 84 2.35 -24.70 14.50
CA HIS A 84 2.59 -26.11 14.87
C HIS A 84 3.63 -26.29 16.00
N GLN A 85 4.14 -25.20 16.59
CA GLN A 85 5.09 -25.20 17.72
C GLN A 85 4.50 -24.60 19.01
N GLY A 86 3.17 -24.55 19.12
CA GLY A 86 2.44 -24.22 20.36
C GLY A 86 1.81 -25.46 20.99
#